data_AF-A0A0F9KD89-F1
#
_entry.id   AF-A0A0F9KD89-F1
#
_cell.length_a   1.000
_cell.length_b   1.000
_cell.length_c   1.000
_cell.angle_alpha   90.00
_cell.angle_beta   90.00
_cell.angle_gamma   90.00
#
_symmetry.space_group_name_H-M   'P 1'
#
loop_
_entity.id
_entity.type
_entity.pdbx_description
1 polymer ?
#
loop_
_entity_poly.entity_id
_entity_poly.type
_entity_poly.pdbx_seq_one_letter_code
_entity_poly.pdbx_strand_id
1 'polypeptide(L)'
;MLQFLSSQGQVVLTESYSARNSINLPITGYKKLNELDLKKIRESERDFLIRTGIHSLLQELDIEYVNVTEEVLEQRIVDPALVCREVSALYEPIFKTEFYSFVPEKLYKLREGTFLNLAKFKIFFSMCVKNIFGMIPEYVGYGSRYHYHGKDDKNLADNIIDINKIYRSLFNIVGIVEGINTLTCDKRGTSKPYKAKFGYEYFVSENNGLIYFGNETHWLDAFIHQQSGKNPNQTEHLSKAADVFGKWSPKMLEVAKQMGDPLNVDN
;
A
#
# COMPACT_ATOMS: atom_id res chain seq x y z
N MET A 1 -4.50 16.76 5.00
CA MET A 1 -5.26 15.54 5.37
C MET A 1 -5.08 15.20 6.85
N LEU A 2 -3.86 14.92 7.34
CA LEU A 2 -3.64 14.57 8.76
C LEU A 2 -4.17 15.63 9.75
N GLN A 3 -3.97 16.92 9.49
CA GLN A 3 -4.54 18.00 10.31
C GLN A 3 -6.07 17.92 10.41
N PHE A 4 -6.75 17.66 9.28
CA PHE A 4 -8.20 17.49 9.26
C PHE A 4 -8.61 16.24 10.04
N LEU A 5 -7.94 15.10 9.84
CA LEU A 5 -8.29 13.86 10.53
C LEU A 5 -8.07 13.96 12.05
N SER A 6 -6.97 14.60 12.47
CA SER A 6 -6.65 14.83 13.88
C SER A 6 -7.70 15.71 14.57
N SER A 7 -8.34 16.63 13.85
CA SER A 7 -9.47 17.40 14.40
C SER A 7 -10.77 16.61 14.52
N GLN A 8 -10.87 15.44 13.88
CA GLN A 8 -12.04 14.55 13.96
C GLN A 8 -11.91 13.45 15.02
N GLY A 9 -10.69 13.15 15.48
CA GLY A 9 -10.47 12.11 16.50
C GLY A 9 -9.04 11.60 16.56
N GLN A 10 -8.85 10.47 17.25
CA GLN A 10 -7.55 9.82 17.36
C GLN A 10 -7.08 9.34 15.99
N VAL A 11 -5.84 9.71 15.64
CA VAL A 11 -5.19 9.29 14.39
C VAL A 11 -3.90 8.56 14.71
N VAL A 12 -3.68 7.45 14.03
CA VAL A 12 -2.39 6.73 14.01
C VAL A 12 -1.94 6.64 12.57
N LEU A 13 -0.70 7.03 12.30
CA LEU A 13 -0.06 6.79 11.02
C LEU A 13 0.67 5.45 11.08
N THR A 14 0.47 4.59 10.08
CA THR A 14 1.17 3.31 10.01
C THR A 14 1.80 3.07 8.64
N GLU A 15 2.97 2.47 8.66
CA GLU A 15 3.67 1.93 7.50
C GLU A 15 4.48 0.70 7.93
N SER A 16 5.05 -0.05 7.00
CA SER A 16 6.19 -0.91 7.29
C SER A 16 7.44 -0.29 6.68
N TYR A 17 8.64 -0.75 7.08
CA TYR A 17 9.83 -0.29 6.39
C TYR A 17 9.70 -0.45 4.88
N SER A 18 9.93 0.63 4.15
CA SER A 18 9.93 0.59 2.70
C SER A 18 11.36 0.43 2.19
N ALA A 19 11.55 -0.37 1.14
CA ALA A 19 12.84 -0.46 0.45
C ALA A 19 13.35 0.91 -0.05
N ARG A 20 12.46 1.92 -0.15
CA ARG A 20 12.79 3.31 -0.51
C ARG A 20 13.41 4.07 0.65
N ASN A 21 13.04 3.73 1.88
CA ASN A 21 13.59 4.34 3.09
C ASN A 21 14.84 3.60 3.54
N SER A 22 15.11 2.38 3.05
CA SER A 22 16.32 1.58 3.35
C SER A 22 17.36 1.57 2.22
N ILE A 23 17.31 2.55 1.29
CA ILE A 23 18.09 2.59 0.03
C ILE A 23 19.61 2.39 0.21
N ASN A 24 20.16 2.72 1.37
CA ASN A 24 21.61 2.66 1.64
C ASN A 24 22.06 1.35 2.29
N LEU A 25 21.19 0.37 2.43
CA LEU A 25 21.52 -0.92 3.01
C LEU A 25 21.56 -1.98 1.92
N PRO A 26 22.74 -2.53 1.58
CA PRO A 26 22.89 -3.62 0.63
C PRO A 26 22.46 -4.94 1.33
N ILE A 27 21.22 -5.01 1.79
CA ILE A 27 20.69 -6.24 2.40
C ILE A 27 20.13 -7.08 1.24
N THR A 28 21.02 -7.74 0.52
CA THR A 28 20.65 -8.76 -0.46
C THR A 28 20.35 -10.08 0.24
N GLY A 29 19.23 -10.71 -0.10
CA GLY A 29 18.90 -12.09 0.31
C GLY A 29 18.15 -12.27 1.64
N TYR A 30 17.96 -13.53 2.01
CA TYR A 30 17.39 -13.94 3.30
C TYR A 30 18.44 -13.79 4.38
N LYS A 31 18.57 -12.59 4.95
CA LYS A 31 19.42 -12.36 6.10
C LYS A 31 18.55 -11.87 7.26
N LYS A 32 18.66 -12.54 8.41
CA LYS A 32 18.15 -11.99 9.67
C LYS A 32 18.98 -10.74 9.98
N LEU A 33 18.32 -9.60 10.14
CA LEU A 33 19.00 -8.35 10.48
C LEU A 33 19.63 -8.46 11.86
N ASN A 34 20.87 -7.98 12.00
CA ASN A 34 21.46 -7.78 13.31
C ASN A 34 21.09 -6.39 13.86
N GLU A 35 21.44 -6.11 15.11
CA GLU A 35 21.12 -4.82 15.75
C GLU A 35 21.69 -3.60 15.01
N LEU A 36 22.87 -3.74 14.40
CA LEU A 36 23.48 -2.67 13.62
C LEU A 36 22.71 -2.40 12.31
N ASP A 37 22.26 -3.47 11.64
CA ASP A 37 21.43 -3.38 10.44
C ASP A 37 20.10 -2.68 10.79
N LEU A 38 19.45 -3.09 11.89
CA LEU A 38 18.21 -2.46 12.39
C LEU A 38 18.40 -0.99 12.75
N LYS A 39 19.49 -0.65 13.44
CA LYS A 39 19.82 0.75 13.77
C LYS A 39 19.89 1.62 12.52
N LYS A 40 20.57 1.16 11.47
CA LYS A 40 20.68 1.90 10.21
C LYS A 40 19.34 2.04 9.49
N ILE A 41 18.48 1.02 9.53
CA ILE A 41 17.11 1.12 8.96
C ILE A 41 16.31 2.18 9.72
N ARG A 42 16.34 2.13 11.06
CA ARG A 42 15.65 3.11 11.93
C ARG A 42 16.14 4.54 11.67
N GLU A 43 17.45 4.74 11.53
CA GLU A 43 18.05 6.04 11.19
C GLU A 43 17.58 6.52 9.81
N SER A 44 17.61 5.65 8.81
CA SER A 44 17.23 6.00 7.44
C SER A 44 15.72 6.31 7.30
N GLU A 45 14.86 5.60 8.03
CA GLU A 45 13.44 5.93 8.16
C GLU A 45 13.23 7.28 8.85
N ARG A 46 13.93 7.53 9.97
CA ARG A 46 13.86 8.81 10.68
C ARG A 46 14.28 9.98 9.78
N ASP A 47 15.38 9.83 9.05
CA ASP A 47 15.87 10.83 8.11
C ASP A 47 14.86 11.12 7.00
N PHE A 48 14.16 10.09 6.50
CA PHE A 48 13.08 10.24 5.54
C PHE A 48 11.92 11.06 6.11
N LEU A 49 11.44 10.71 7.31
CA LEU A 49 10.33 11.42 7.96
C LEU A 49 10.69 12.88 8.27
N ILE A 50 11.93 13.17 8.67
CA ILE A 50 12.41 14.54 8.92
C ILE A 50 12.45 15.32 7.61
N ARG A 51 13.12 14.78 6.57
CA ARG A 51 13.34 15.49 5.30
C ARG A 51 12.04 15.77 4.54
N THR A 52 11.02 14.93 4.71
CA THR A 52 9.70 15.11 4.10
C THR A 52 8.78 16.04 4.90
N GLY A 53 9.20 16.46 6.12
CA GLY A 53 8.38 17.26 7.03
C GLY A 53 7.30 16.46 7.76
N ILE A 54 7.17 15.15 7.50
CA ILE A 54 6.19 14.28 8.17
C ILE A 54 6.48 14.23 9.67
N HIS A 55 7.74 14.10 10.07
CA HIS A 55 8.11 14.02 11.49
C HIS A 55 7.59 15.22 12.31
N SER A 56 7.83 16.44 11.82
CA SER A 56 7.37 17.66 12.48
C SER A 56 5.84 17.72 12.56
N LEU A 57 5.16 17.32 11.49
CA LEU A 57 3.69 17.29 11.45
C LEU A 57 3.11 16.29 12.45
N LEU A 58 3.72 15.11 12.59
CA LEU A 58 3.27 14.11 13.57
C LEU A 58 3.47 14.61 15.01
N GLN A 59 4.59 15.28 15.30
CA GLN A 59 4.85 15.88 16.61
C GLN A 59 3.87 17.02 16.93
N GLU A 60 3.61 17.90 15.96
CA GLU A 60 2.67 19.01 16.11
C GLU A 60 1.24 18.53 16.42
N LEU A 61 0.84 17.42 15.81
CA LEU A 61 -0.52 16.88 15.93
C LEU A 61 -0.67 15.75 16.96
N ASP A 62 0.40 15.44 17.70
CA ASP A 62 0.46 14.30 18.64
C ASP A 62 -0.02 12.97 18.01
N ILE A 63 0.39 12.73 16.75
CA ILE A 63 0.02 11.51 16.00
C ILE A 63 1.11 10.46 16.20
N GLU A 64 0.70 9.29 16.70
CA GLU A 64 1.60 8.13 16.81
C GLU A 64 1.96 7.57 15.43
N TYR A 65 3.23 7.25 15.23
CA TYR A 65 3.73 6.50 14.09
C TYR A 65 4.00 5.04 14.47
N VAL A 66 3.26 4.11 13.89
CA VAL A 66 3.41 2.66 14.11
C VAL A 66 4.07 2.02 12.90
N ASN A 67 5.33 1.59 13.08
CA ASN A 67 6.03 0.81 12.07
C ASN A 67 5.75 -0.70 12.26
N VAL A 68 5.04 -1.32 11.33
CA VAL A 68 4.64 -2.74 11.42
C VAL A 68 5.84 -3.68 11.51
N THR A 69 6.95 -3.38 10.82
CA THR A 69 8.14 -4.21 10.89
C THR A 69 8.70 -4.24 12.32
N GLU A 70 8.77 -3.10 12.99
CA GLU A 70 9.25 -3.00 14.37
C GLU A 70 8.34 -3.74 15.36
N GLU A 71 7.02 -3.62 15.21
CA GLU A 71 6.08 -4.36 16.06
C GLU A 71 6.23 -5.88 15.89
N VAL A 72 6.46 -6.36 14.66
CA VAL A 72 6.67 -7.78 14.38
C VAL A 72 8.01 -8.28 14.90
N LEU A 73 9.11 -7.53 14.71
CA LEU A 73 10.43 -7.89 15.23
C LEU A 73 10.43 -8.03 16.75
N GLU A 74 9.70 -7.16 17.42
CA GLU A 74 9.60 -7.11 18.88
C GLU A 74 8.47 -7.99 19.44
N GLN A 75 7.82 -8.80 18.59
CA GLN A 75 6.75 -9.73 18.95
C GLN A 75 5.54 -9.06 19.64
N ARG A 76 5.29 -7.78 19.33
CA ARG A 76 4.09 -7.03 19.76
C ARG A 76 2.96 -7.22 18.76
N ILE A 77 2.61 -8.48 18.54
CA ILE A 77 1.65 -8.91 17.51
C ILE A 77 0.45 -9.59 18.16
N VAL A 78 -0.68 -9.55 17.45
CA VAL A 78 -1.86 -10.33 17.83
C VAL A 78 -1.55 -11.83 17.71
N ASP A 79 -2.22 -12.65 18.53
CA ASP A 79 -2.21 -14.11 18.38
C ASP A 79 -2.58 -14.49 16.92
N PRO A 80 -1.67 -15.15 16.17
CA PRO A 80 -1.94 -15.55 14.79
C PRO A 80 -3.16 -16.46 14.66
N ALA A 81 -3.48 -17.27 15.69
CA ALA A 81 -4.67 -18.11 15.67
C ALA A 81 -5.96 -17.28 15.74
N LEU A 82 -5.94 -16.14 16.44
CA LEU A 82 -7.06 -15.19 16.43
C LEU A 82 -7.22 -14.56 15.04
N VAL A 83 -6.14 -14.04 14.46
CA VAL A 83 -6.19 -13.43 13.11
C VAL A 83 -6.68 -14.44 12.07
N CYS A 84 -6.21 -15.69 12.14
CA CYS A 84 -6.67 -16.78 11.28
C CYS A 84 -8.18 -17.01 11.39
N ARG A 85 -8.73 -17.06 12.61
CA ARG A 85 -10.18 -17.22 12.82
C ARG A 85 -10.99 -16.08 12.22
N GLU A 86 -10.56 -14.83 12.42
CA GLU A 86 -11.23 -13.65 11.85
C GLU A 86 -11.23 -13.70 10.31
N VAL A 87 -10.11 -14.08 9.70
CA VAL A 87 -10.00 -14.22 8.24
C VAL A 87 -10.87 -15.36 7.72
N SER A 88 -10.82 -16.52 8.36
CA SER A 88 -11.61 -17.70 7.96
C SER A 88 -13.11 -17.53 8.15
N ALA A 89 -13.56 -16.54 8.93
CA ALA A 89 -14.98 -16.22 9.03
C ALA A 89 -15.54 -15.57 7.75
N LEU A 90 -14.68 -14.99 6.90
CA LEU A 90 -15.08 -14.21 5.72
C LEU A 90 -14.49 -14.74 4.41
N TYR A 91 -13.33 -15.38 4.46
CA TYR A 91 -12.56 -15.76 3.27
C TYR A 91 -11.98 -17.17 3.37
N GLU A 92 -11.73 -17.77 2.22
CA GLU A 92 -10.91 -18.98 2.12
C GLU A 92 -9.49 -18.74 2.67
N PRO A 93 -8.86 -19.79 3.24
CA PRO A 93 -7.52 -19.71 3.80
C PRO A 93 -6.51 -19.04 2.86
N ILE A 94 -5.59 -18.28 3.44
CA ILE A 94 -4.50 -17.62 2.70
C ILE A 94 -3.41 -18.62 2.32
N PHE A 95 -2.69 -18.33 1.25
CA PHE A 95 -1.57 -19.13 0.75
C PHE A 95 -0.38 -19.14 1.72
N LYS A 96 -0.11 -17.99 2.38
CA LYS A 96 1.03 -17.78 3.28
C LYS A 96 0.57 -17.54 4.71
N THR A 97 0.47 -18.62 5.50
CA THR A 97 -0.05 -18.57 6.88
C THR A 97 0.79 -17.68 7.82
N GLU A 98 2.05 -17.41 7.48
CA GLU A 98 2.88 -16.47 8.25
C GLU A 98 2.31 -15.05 8.28
N PHE A 99 1.45 -14.66 7.32
CA PHE A 99 0.84 -13.33 7.34
C PHE A 99 -0.08 -13.11 8.54
N TYR A 100 -0.63 -14.18 9.12
CA TYR A 100 -1.42 -14.07 10.36
C TYR A 100 -0.59 -13.52 11.53
N SER A 101 0.74 -13.61 11.46
CA SER A 101 1.67 -13.09 12.47
C SER A 101 2.13 -11.64 12.18
N PHE A 102 1.58 -10.96 11.18
CA PHE A 102 2.02 -9.62 10.76
C PHE A 102 1.10 -8.49 11.23
N VAL A 103 0.16 -8.77 12.14
CA VAL A 103 -0.77 -7.77 12.67
C VAL A 103 -0.29 -7.27 14.03
N PRO A 104 0.11 -5.99 14.16
CA PRO A 104 0.47 -5.42 15.45
C PRO A 104 -0.73 -5.33 16.40
N GLU A 105 -0.50 -5.57 17.70
CA GLU A 105 -1.54 -5.43 18.72
C GLU A 105 -2.14 -4.02 18.75
N LYS A 106 -1.29 -3.00 18.57
CA LYS A 106 -1.72 -1.60 18.56
C LYS A 106 -2.73 -1.31 17.46
N LEU A 107 -2.47 -1.79 16.24
CA LEU A 107 -3.40 -1.61 15.12
C LEU A 107 -4.70 -2.39 15.38
N TYR A 108 -4.60 -3.62 15.87
CA TYR A 108 -5.78 -4.44 16.17
C TYR A 108 -6.70 -3.83 17.24
N LYS A 109 -6.14 -3.12 18.22
CA LYS A 109 -6.94 -2.36 19.21
C LYS A 109 -7.77 -1.24 18.57
N LEU A 110 -7.35 -0.72 17.43
CA LEU A 110 -8.02 0.35 16.68
C LEU A 110 -8.98 -0.17 15.60
N ARG A 111 -9.25 -1.49 15.56
CA ARG A 111 -9.98 -2.14 14.47
C ARG A 111 -11.45 -1.71 14.32
N GLU A 112 -12.04 -1.16 15.37
CA GLU A 112 -13.37 -0.54 15.34
C GLU A 112 -13.38 0.82 14.63
N GLY A 113 -12.20 1.41 14.39
CA GLY A 113 -12.03 2.63 13.62
C GLY A 113 -12.02 2.39 12.11
N THR A 114 -11.76 3.47 11.36
CA THR A 114 -11.61 3.40 9.90
C THR A 114 -10.14 3.35 9.51
N PHE A 115 -9.77 2.33 8.73
CA PHE A 115 -8.45 2.22 8.14
C PHE A 115 -8.41 2.98 6.81
N LEU A 116 -7.78 4.15 6.80
CA LEU A 116 -7.60 4.95 5.59
C LEU A 116 -6.39 4.43 4.79
N ASN A 117 -6.67 3.75 3.68
CA ASN A 117 -5.65 3.28 2.76
C ASN A 117 -5.26 4.38 1.76
N LEU A 118 -4.31 5.22 2.15
CA LEU A 118 -3.80 6.32 1.34
C LEU A 118 -2.73 5.83 0.35
N ALA A 119 -3.10 5.76 -0.92
CA ALA A 119 -2.23 5.39 -2.03
C ALA A 119 -1.89 6.60 -2.93
N LYS A 120 -0.71 6.57 -3.56
CA LYS A 120 -0.34 7.53 -4.60
C LYS A 120 -0.77 7.02 -5.97
N PHE A 121 -1.25 7.92 -6.83
CA PHE A 121 -1.54 7.59 -8.23
C PHE A 121 -0.25 7.16 -8.96
N LYS A 122 -0.16 5.88 -9.33
CA LYS A 122 1.00 5.31 -10.04
C LYS A 122 0.63 4.62 -11.34
N ILE A 123 1.45 4.78 -12.38
CA ILE A 123 1.18 4.20 -13.71
C ILE A 123 1.47 2.71 -13.86
N PHE A 124 2.22 2.13 -12.94
CA PHE A 124 2.26 0.68 -12.77
C PHE A 124 1.05 0.19 -11.96
N PHE A 125 0.02 1.03 -11.86
CA PHE A 125 -1.26 0.86 -11.17
C PHE A 125 -1.13 0.19 -9.81
N SER A 126 -0.13 0.66 -9.06
CA SER A 126 -0.03 0.36 -7.64
C SER A 126 -0.91 1.36 -6.89
N MET A 127 -2.20 1.04 -6.79
CA MET A 127 -3.20 1.87 -6.11
C MET A 127 -3.58 1.20 -4.78
N CYS A 128 -4.82 1.32 -4.29
CA CYS A 128 -5.16 0.94 -2.93
C CYS A 128 -4.98 -0.56 -2.65
N VAL A 129 -5.42 -1.47 -3.54
CA VAL A 129 -5.31 -2.91 -3.32
C VAL A 129 -3.85 -3.33 -3.15
N LYS A 130 -2.97 -2.86 -4.03
CA LYS A 130 -1.54 -3.14 -3.94
C LYS A 130 -0.86 -2.35 -2.81
N ASN A 131 -1.39 -1.21 -2.37
CA ASN A 131 -0.81 -0.43 -1.28
C ASN A 131 -0.79 -1.21 0.05
N ILE A 132 -1.76 -2.09 0.30
CA ILE A 132 -1.78 -2.95 1.50
C ILE A 132 -0.67 -4.01 1.49
N PHE A 133 -0.10 -4.36 0.33
CA PHE A 133 1.17 -5.12 0.26
C PHE A 133 2.31 -4.38 0.99
N GLY A 134 2.17 -3.06 1.10
CA GLY A 134 2.93 -2.17 1.98
C GLY A 134 2.98 -2.61 3.44
N MET A 135 2.01 -3.38 3.92
CA MET A 135 1.89 -3.81 5.32
C MET A 135 2.62 -5.11 5.63
N ILE A 136 3.14 -5.81 4.61
CA ILE A 136 4.01 -6.96 4.84
C ILE A 136 5.37 -6.44 5.33
N PRO A 137 5.81 -6.82 6.54
CA PRO A 137 7.04 -6.32 7.13
C PRO A 137 8.30 -6.81 6.39
N GLU A 138 9.31 -5.96 6.33
CA GLU A 138 10.62 -6.28 5.71
C GLU A 138 11.52 -7.04 6.70
N TYR A 139 12.19 -8.10 6.25
CA TYR A 139 13.25 -8.82 6.97
C TYR A 139 12.91 -9.43 8.34
N VAL A 140 11.63 -9.75 8.60
CA VAL A 140 11.17 -10.39 9.85
C VAL A 140 11.32 -11.91 9.88
N GLY A 141 12.39 -12.43 9.27
CA GLY A 141 12.68 -13.87 9.19
C GLY A 141 12.42 -14.52 7.83
N TYR A 142 11.79 -13.80 6.89
CA TYR A 142 11.52 -14.26 5.53
C TYR A 142 12.27 -13.47 4.45
N GLY A 143 13.27 -12.67 4.85
CA GLY A 143 14.03 -11.80 3.96
C GLY A 143 13.26 -10.54 3.56
N SER A 144 13.68 -9.90 2.46
CA SER A 144 12.94 -8.75 1.93
C SER A 144 11.53 -9.15 1.53
N ARG A 145 10.56 -8.24 1.63
CA ARG A 145 9.20 -8.39 1.11
C ARG A 145 9.18 -8.76 -0.39
N TYR A 146 10.23 -8.45 -1.14
CA TYR A 146 10.39 -8.92 -2.53
C TYR A 146 10.34 -10.45 -2.63
N HIS A 147 10.65 -11.18 -1.56
CA HIS A 147 10.41 -12.62 -1.45
C HIS A 147 8.99 -13.02 -1.88
N TYR A 148 7.99 -12.24 -1.47
CA TYR A 148 6.57 -12.51 -1.73
C TYR A 148 6.15 -12.18 -3.17
N HIS A 149 7.04 -11.65 -4.00
CA HIS A 149 6.81 -11.62 -5.44
C HIS A 149 6.90 -13.04 -6.04
N GLY A 150 7.75 -13.89 -5.46
CA GLY A 150 8.11 -15.17 -6.07
C GLY A 150 8.99 -14.99 -7.31
N LYS A 151 9.33 -16.10 -7.96
CA LYS A 151 10.09 -16.08 -9.21
C LYS A 151 9.22 -15.44 -10.31
N ASP A 152 9.75 -14.45 -11.01
CA ASP A 152 9.07 -13.74 -12.11
C ASP A 152 7.69 -13.19 -11.72
N ASP A 153 7.56 -12.66 -10.49
CA ASP A 153 6.33 -12.10 -9.90
C ASP A 153 5.13 -13.07 -9.80
N LYS A 154 5.34 -14.38 -10.02
CA LYS A 154 4.26 -15.38 -10.10
C LYS A 154 3.36 -15.50 -8.85
N ASN A 155 3.85 -15.08 -7.68
CA ASN A 155 3.10 -15.13 -6.42
C ASN A 155 2.60 -13.74 -5.98
N LEU A 156 2.98 -12.67 -6.71
CA LEU A 156 2.75 -11.30 -6.26
C LEU A 156 1.25 -11.02 -6.09
N ALA A 157 0.44 -11.39 -7.08
CA ALA A 157 -0.99 -11.15 -7.04
C ALA A 157 -1.66 -11.89 -5.87
N ASP A 158 -1.33 -13.16 -5.63
CA ASP A 158 -1.89 -13.94 -4.52
C ASP A 158 -1.53 -13.35 -3.17
N ASN A 159 -0.26 -12.97 -2.98
CA ASN A 159 0.18 -12.36 -1.72
C ASN A 159 -0.41 -10.96 -1.51
N ILE A 160 -0.69 -10.19 -2.57
CA ILE A 160 -1.46 -8.94 -2.47
C ILE A 160 -2.88 -9.24 -1.96
N ILE A 161 -3.55 -10.26 -2.50
CA ILE A 161 -4.91 -10.62 -2.07
C ILE A 161 -4.93 -11.12 -0.63
N ASP A 162 -3.98 -11.97 -0.25
CA ASP A 162 -3.94 -12.54 1.09
C ASP A 162 -3.74 -11.50 2.18
N ILE A 163 -2.86 -10.52 1.99
CA ILE A 163 -2.73 -9.43 2.96
C ILE A 163 -3.97 -8.52 2.96
N ASN A 164 -4.65 -8.35 1.82
CA ASN A 164 -5.93 -7.65 1.78
C ASN A 164 -7.01 -8.40 2.57
N LYS A 165 -7.09 -9.75 2.47
CA LYS A 165 -8.02 -10.55 3.27
C LYS A 165 -7.82 -10.31 4.76
N ILE A 166 -6.57 -10.27 5.24
CA ILE A 166 -6.26 -9.98 6.64
C ILE A 166 -6.79 -8.62 7.04
N TYR A 167 -6.35 -7.54 6.38
CA TYR A 167 -6.75 -6.19 6.79
C TYR A 167 -8.26 -5.94 6.58
N ARG A 168 -8.89 -6.50 5.55
CA ARG A 168 -10.34 -6.40 5.31
C ARG A 168 -11.18 -7.20 6.31
N SER A 169 -10.60 -8.25 6.93
CA SER A 169 -11.30 -8.99 7.99
C SER A 169 -11.28 -8.26 9.32
N LEU A 170 -10.27 -7.41 9.52
CA LEU A 170 -10.05 -6.71 10.77
C LEU A 170 -10.63 -5.30 10.76
N PHE A 171 -10.54 -4.58 9.65
CA PHE A 171 -10.83 -3.14 9.60
C PHE A 171 -11.91 -2.79 8.58
N ASN A 172 -12.66 -1.73 8.87
CA ASN A 172 -13.38 -0.98 7.84
C ASN A 172 -12.38 -0.15 7.01
N ILE A 173 -12.16 -0.53 5.76
CA ILE A 173 -11.15 0.12 4.90
C ILE A 173 -11.79 1.13 3.95
N VAL A 174 -11.25 2.34 3.92
CA VAL A 174 -11.57 3.35 2.89
C VAL A 174 -10.31 3.62 2.07
N GLY A 175 -10.42 3.44 0.75
CA GLY A 175 -9.35 3.75 -0.19
C GLY A 175 -9.35 5.22 -0.56
N ILE A 176 -8.16 5.83 -0.60
CA ILE A 176 -7.92 7.15 -1.16
C ILE A 176 -6.72 7.06 -2.10
N VAL A 177 -6.89 7.42 -3.37
CA VAL A 177 -5.80 7.54 -4.34
C VAL A 177 -5.57 9.02 -4.63
N GLU A 178 -4.41 9.52 -4.26
CA GLU A 178 -4.06 10.94 -4.44
C GLU A 178 -3.03 11.14 -5.56
N GLY A 179 -3.34 12.10 -6.43
CA GLY A 179 -2.49 12.63 -7.49
C GLY A 179 -2.42 14.16 -7.47
N ILE A 180 -2.64 14.77 -6.30
CA ILE A 180 -2.89 16.22 -6.15
C ILE A 180 -1.71 17.02 -6.69
N ASN A 181 -0.54 16.79 -6.09
CA ASN A 181 0.69 17.48 -6.47
C ASN A 181 1.39 16.75 -7.60
N THR A 182 1.40 15.41 -7.54
CA THR A 182 2.12 14.58 -8.51
C THR A 182 1.39 13.28 -8.83
N LEU A 183 1.46 12.86 -10.09
CA LEU A 183 1.10 11.52 -10.56
C LEU A 183 2.19 11.00 -11.51
N THR A 184 2.32 9.69 -11.66
CA THR A 184 3.24 9.12 -12.67
C THR A 184 2.46 8.77 -13.94
N CYS A 185 3.06 9.03 -15.11
CA CYS A 185 2.46 8.79 -16.42
C CYS A 185 3.47 8.17 -17.42
N ASP A 186 2.96 7.58 -18.52
CA ASP A 186 3.75 6.72 -19.44
C ASP A 186 4.30 7.59 -20.57
N LYS A 187 3.70 8.77 -20.76
CA LYS A 187 4.10 9.79 -21.72
C LYS A 187 3.81 11.18 -21.13
N ARG A 188 4.77 12.07 -21.27
CA ARG A 188 4.60 13.53 -21.30
C ARG A 188 5.45 14.02 -22.46
N GLY A 189 5.06 15.14 -23.07
CA GLY A 189 5.79 15.78 -24.17
C GLY A 189 7.28 16.04 -23.91
N THR A 190 7.70 17.30 -23.81
CA THR A 190 9.13 17.70 -23.90
C THR A 190 10.00 17.38 -22.66
N SER A 191 9.44 16.80 -21.60
CA SER A 191 10.18 16.44 -20.37
C SER A 191 11.00 15.16 -20.52
N LYS A 192 12.17 15.07 -19.87
CA LYS A 192 12.97 13.82 -19.84
C LYS A 192 12.32 12.78 -18.91
N PRO A 193 12.30 11.49 -19.29
CA PRO A 193 11.80 10.43 -18.40
C PRO A 193 12.71 10.23 -17.19
N TYR A 194 12.11 9.86 -16.07
CA TYR A 194 12.82 9.37 -14.89
C TYR A 194 13.12 7.88 -15.05
N LYS A 195 14.36 7.47 -14.75
CA LYS A 195 14.74 6.06 -14.67
C LYS A 195 14.55 5.54 -13.25
N ALA A 196 13.65 4.59 -13.07
CA ALA A 196 13.53 3.86 -11.82
C ALA A 196 14.73 2.92 -11.62
N LYS A 197 15.10 2.67 -10.37
CA LYS A 197 16.13 1.68 -10.02
C LYS A 197 15.82 0.27 -10.52
N PHE A 198 14.55 -0.02 -10.77
CA PHE A 198 14.05 -1.31 -11.25
C PHE A 198 13.98 -1.40 -12.79
N GLY A 199 14.58 -0.46 -13.51
CA GLY A 199 14.80 -0.55 -14.96
C GLY A 199 13.67 0.01 -15.84
N TYR A 200 12.54 0.43 -15.27
CA TYR A 200 11.49 1.09 -16.02
C TYR A 200 11.65 2.62 -16.06
N GLU A 201 11.14 3.23 -17.12
CA GLU A 201 11.06 4.68 -17.28
C GLU A 201 9.63 5.16 -16.99
N TYR A 202 9.51 6.36 -16.43
CA TYR A 202 8.22 7.00 -16.19
C TYR A 202 8.36 8.52 -16.25
N PHE A 203 7.24 9.20 -16.49
CA PHE A 203 7.13 10.66 -16.43
C PHE A 203 6.36 11.06 -15.17
N VAL A 204 6.54 12.31 -14.75
CA VAL A 204 5.80 12.86 -13.61
C VAL A 204 4.89 13.97 -14.11
N SER A 205 3.58 13.71 -13.96
CA SER A 205 2.40 14.58 -13.81
C SER A 205 2.46 15.62 -12.69
N GLU A 206 2.58 16.94 -12.86
CA GLU A 206 2.53 17.91 -11.74
C GLU A 206 1.21 18.70 -11.70
N ASN A 207 0.77 19.08 -10.49
CA ASN A 207 -0.39 19.95 -10.23
C ASN A 207 -1.72 19.45 -10.82
N ASN A 208 -1.99 18.15 -10.71
CA ASN A 208 -3.18 17.54 -11.33
C ASN A 208 -4.46 17.75 -10.52
N GLY A 209 -4.37 18.02 -9.21
CA GLY A 209 -5.55 18.24 -8.36
C GLY A 209 -6.47 17.02 -8.20
N LEU A 210 -5.95 15.80 -8.45
CA LEU A 210 -6.76 14.59 -8.49
C LEU A 210 -6.81 13.87 -7.13
N ILE A 211 -8.03 13.49 -6.73
CA ILE A 211 -8.30 12.60 -5.60
C ILE A 211 -9.42 11.64 -6.01
N TYR A 212 -9.19 10.36 -5.82
CA TYR A 212 -10.22 9.33 -5.88
C TYR A 212 -10.44 8.75 -4.48
N PHE A 213 -11.67 8.42 -4.12
CA PHE A 213 -11.96 7.73 -2.87
C PHE A 213 -13.11 6.73 -3.02
N GLY A 214 -13.13 5.73 -2.15
CA GLY A 214 -14.22 4.76 -2.10
C GLY A 214 -14.04 3.70 -1.02
N ASN A 215 -15.14 3.10 -0.59
CA ASN A 215 -15.14 2.06 0.44
C ASN A 215 -14.68 0.70 -0.12
N GLU A 216 -14.85 0.48 -1.43
CA GLU A 216 -14.33 -0.72 -2.09
C GLU A 216 -13.04 -0.41 -2.85
N THR A 217 -11.90 -0.67 -2.21
CA THR A 217 -10.57 -0.39 -2.78
C THR A 217 -10.33 -1.03 -4.14
N HIS A 218 -10.83 -2.25 -4.38
CA HIS A 218 -10.66 -2.94 -5.66
C HIS A 218 -11.58 -2.38 -6.76
N TRP A 219 -12.74 -1.83 -6.39
CA TRP A 219 -13.61 -1.11 -7.33
C TRP A 219 -13.02 0.24 -7.69
N LEU A 220 -12.46 0.94 -6.70
CA LEU A 220 -11.74 2.20 -6.88
C LEU A 220 -10.56 2.03 -7.85
N ASP A 221 -9.74 1.00 -7.63
CA ASP A 221 -8.60 0.72 -8.50
C ASP A 221 -9.05 0.31 -9.91
N ALA A 222 -10.13 -0.47 -10.05
CA ALA A 222 -10.68 -0.86 -11.35
C ALA A 222 -11.26 0.33 -12.13
N PHE A 223 -11.94 1.24 -11.44
CA PHE A 223 -12.43 2.49 -11.99
C PHE A 223 -11.27 3.31 -12.58
N ILE A 224 -10.21 3.52 -11.78
CA ILE A 224 -9.05 4.30 -12.19
C ILE A 224 -8.32 3.63 -13.36
N HIS A 225 -8.15 2.31 -13.35
CA HIS A 225 -7.60 1.58 -14.50
C HIS A 225 -8.40 1.86 -15.77
N GLN A 226 -9.71 1.75 -15.68
CA GLN A 226 -10.59 1.91 -16.82
C GLN A 226 -10.60 3.34 -17.36
N GLN A 227 -10.59 4.33 -16.47
CA GLN A 227 -10.49 5.74 -16.83
C GLN A 227 -9.16 6.05 -17.51
N SER A 228 -8.07 5.39 -17.08
CA SER A 228 -6.74 5.49 -17.69
C SER A 228 -6.53 4.59 -18.91
N GLY A 229 -7.61 4.18 -19.58
CA GLY A 229 -7.54 3.39 -20.82
C GLY A 229 -7.04 1.95 -20.66
N LYS A 230 -6.92 1.43 -19.43
CA LYS A 230 -6.51 0.04 -19.16
C LYS A 230 -7.71 -0.84 -18.84
N ASN A 231 -7.60 -2.13 -19.11
CA ASN A 231 -8.66 -3.10 -18.76
C ASN A 231 -8.36 -3.69 -17.38
N PRO A 232 -9.19 -3.42 -16.34
CA PRO A 232 -8.95 -3.96 -15.01
C PRO A 232 -9.04 -5.48 -14.94
N ASN A 233 -9.76 -6.14 -15.86
CA ASN A 233 -9.83 -7.60 -15.94
C ASN A 233 -8.54 -8.24 -16.48
N GLN A 234 -7.65 -7.47 -17.12
CA GLN A 234 -6.34 -7.94 -17.60
C GLN A 234 -5.23 -7.72 -16.57
N THR A 235 -5.52 -7.01 -15.47
CA THR A 235 -4.58 -6.80 -14.37
C THR A 235 -4.78 -7.91 -13.35
N GLU A 236 -3.82 -8.84 -13.24
CA GLU A 236 -3.95 -10.09 -12.48
C GLU A 236 -4.48 -9.89 -11.04
N HIS A 237 -3.86 -8.98 -10.27
CA HIS A 237 -4.28 -8.74 -8.89
C HIS A 237 -5.68 -8.11 -8.78
N LEU A 238 -6.15 -7.35 -9.78
CA LEU A 238 -7.52 -6.84 -9.77
C LEU A 238 -8.54 -7.90 -10.16
N SER A 239 -8.21 -8.76 -11.13
CA SER A 239 -9.06 -9.92 -11.45
C SER A 239 -9.23 -10.81 -10.23
N LYS A 240 -8.11 -11.17 -9.56
CA LYS A 240 -8.16 -11.98 -8.32
C LYS A 240 -8.90 -11.26 -7.19
N ALA A 241 -8.74 -9.94 -7.06
CA ALA A 241 -9.50 -9.16 -6.08
C ALA A 241 -11.00 -9.21 -6.36
N ALA A 242 -11.43 -9.14 -7.62
CA ALA A 242 -12.84 -9.24 -8.00
C ALA A 242 -13.44 -10.63 -7.70
N ASP A 243 -12.63 -11.69 -7.84
CA ASP A 243 -13.07 -13.06 -7.52
C ASP A 243 -13.23 -13.28 -6.01
N VAL A 244 -12.43 -12.60 -5.17
CA VAL A 244 -12.47 -12.76 -3.70
C VAL A 244 -13.39 -11.75 -3.01
N PHE A 245 -13.37 -10.48 -3.42
CA PHE A 245 -14.07 -9.38 -2.74
C PHE A 245 -15.34 -8.92 -3.46
N GLY A 246 -15.65 -9.51 -4.63
CA GLY A 246 -16.84 -9.22 -5.41
C GLY A 246 -16.54 -8.44 -6.69
N LYS A 247 -17.37 -8.65 -7.71
CA LYS A 247 -17.18 -8.03 -9.03
C LYS A 247 -17.75 -6.62 -9.08
N TRP A 248 -17.00 -5.70 -9.69
CA TRP A 248 -17.49 -4.36 -10.01
C TRP A 248 -18.60 -4.40 -11.06
N SER A 249 -19.49 -3.41 -10.99
CA SER A 249 -20.58 -3.25 -11.97
C SER A 249 -20.05 -2.86 -13.35
N PRO A 250 -20.53 -3.46 -14.46
CA PRO A 250 -20.21 -3.02 -15.82
C PRO A 250 -20.52 -1.53 -16.06
N LYS A 251 -21.62 -1.04 -15.48
CA LYS A 251 -22.01 0.38 -15.57
C LYS A 251 -20.94 1.31 -14.98
N MET A 252 -20.23 0.88 -13.94
CA MET A 252 -19.16 1.67 -13.34
C MET A 252 -17.97 1.81 -14.30
N LEU A 253 -17.64 0.75 -15.06
CA LEU A 253 -16.61 0.82 -16.09
C LEU A 253 -17.02 1.70 -17.29
N GLU A 254 -18.29 1.70 -17.65
CA GLU A 254 -18.82 2.59 -18.70
C GLU A 254 -18.69 4.05 -18.30
N VAL A 255 -19.06 4.40 -17.06
CA VAL A 255 -18.86 5.74 -16.50
C VAL A 255 -17.38 6.11 -16.49
N ALA A 256 -16.50 5.22 -16.04
CA ALA A 256 -15.06 5.47 -16.03
C ALA A 256 -14.50 5.78 -17.43
N LYS A 257 -14.95 5.07 -18.48
CA LYS A 257 -14.55 5.34 -19.87
C LYS A 257 -15.02 6.70 -20.41
N GLN A 258 -16.16 7.17 -19.92
CA GLN A 258 -16.72 8.47 -20.31
C GLN A 258 -16.05 9.63 -19.58
N MET A 259 -15.45 9.36 -18.42
CA MET A 259 -14.63 10.34 -17.72
C MET A 259 -13.28 10.45 -18.42
N GLY A 260 -12.83 11.70 -18.65
CA GLY A 260 -11.57 11.96 -19.34
C GLY A 260 -10.40 11.23 -18.68
N ASP A 261 -9.45 10.78 -19.49
CA ASP A 261 -8.26 10.08 -19.01
C ASP A 261 -7.38 11.04 -18.18
N PRO A 262 -7.16 10.79 -16.88
CA PRO A 262 -6.32 11.65 -16.04
C PRO A 262 -4.84 11.63 -16.45
N LEU A 263 -4.44 10.69 -17.31
CA LEU A 263 -3.11 10.62 -17.90
C LEU A 263 -3.00 11.39 -19.22
N ASN A 264 -4.12 11.84 -19.79
CA ASN A 264 -4.12 12.64 -21.00
C ASN A 264 -3.89 14.11 -20.63
N VAL A 265 -2.65 14.57 -20.85
CA VAL A 265 -2.16 15.90 -20.44
C VAL A 265 -2.33 16.96 -21.53
N ASP A 266 -3.01 16.64 -22.64
CA ASP A 266 -3.26 17.53 -23.78
C ASP A 266 -4.59 18.31 -23.67
N ASN A 267 -5.28 18.25 -22.52
CA ASN A 267 -6.51 19.00 -22.22
C ASN A 267 -6.25 20.21 -21.32
#